data_AF-A0A842MRK2-F1
#
_entry.id   AF-A0A842MRK2-F1
#
_cell.length_a   1.000
_cell.length_b   1.000
_cell.length_c   1.000
_cell.angle_alpha   90.00
_cell.angle_beta   90.00
_cell.angle_gamma   90.00
#
_symmetry.space_group_name_H-M   'P 1'
#
loop_
_entity.id
_entity.type
_entity.pdbx_description
1 polymer ?
#
loop_
_entity_poly.entity_id
_entity_poly.type
_entity_poly.pdbx_seq_one_letter_code
_entity_poly.pdbx_strand_id
1 'polypeptide(L)' 'MITPLIPHPAALIRSDKTKTLVISDLHIGWEIALSDSGIHVPTQTYRLLKHLKALVTHHKPEELLILGD' A
#
# COMPACT_ATOMS: atom_id res chain seq x y z
N MET A 1 -0.65 18.42 7.60
CA MET A 1 -1.12 17.51 8.67
C MET A 1 -1.02 16.07 8.21
N ILE A 2 -0.44 15.19 9.02
CA ILE A 2 -0.34 13.75 8.74
C ILE A 2 -1.40 13.03 9.57
N THR A 3 -2.13 12.09 8.97
CA THR A 3 -3.18 11.31 9.64
C THR A 3 -3.04 9.83 9.29
N PRO A 4 -2.80 8.93 10.25
CA PRO A 4 -2.78 7.49 9.99
C PRO A 4 -4.17 6.97 9.63
N LEU A 5 -4.24 5.99 8.72
CA LEU A 5 -5.49 5.38 8.24
C LEU A 5 -5.76 4.04 8.90
N ILE A 6 -6.01 4.02 10.21
CA ILE A 6 -6.24 2.78 10.97
C ILE A 6 -7.51 2.08 10.46
N PRO A 7 -7.50 0.74 10.23
CA PRO A 7 -6.44 -0.24 10.55
C PRO A 7 -5.44 -0.50 9.41
N HIS A 8 -5.44 0.31 8.35
CA HIS A 8 -4.58 0.13 7.20
C HIS A 8 -3.16 0.67 7.43
N PRO A 9 -2.12 0.02 6.88
CA PRO A 9 -0.74 0.49 6.90
C PRO A 9 -0.57 1.64 5.88
N ALA A 10 -1.27 2.74 6.10
CA ALA A 10 -1.27 3.89 5.22
C ALA A 10 -1.49 5.19 6.02
N ALA A 11 -1.12 6.32 5.44
CA ALA A 11 -1.37 7.64 6.02
C ALA A 11 -1.85 8.63 4.94
N LEU A 12 -2.61 9.63 5.36
CA LEU A 12 -2.91 10.80 4.54
C LEU A 12 -2.07 11.98 5.00
N ILE A 13 -1.37 12.60 4.06
CA ILE A 13 -0.74 13.90 4.25
C ILE A 13 -1.64 14.94 3.57
N ARG A 14 -2.12 15.90 4.36
CA ARG A 14 -2.87 17.06 3.86
C ARG A 14 -2.01 18.31 3.97
N SER A 15 -1.78 18.96 2.85
CA SER A 15 -1.25 20.31 2.71
C SER A 15 -2.33 21.21 2.11
N ASP A 16 -2.12 22.52 2.08
CA ASP A 16 -3.16 23.49 1.66
C ASP A 16 -3.76 23.22 0.27
N LYS A 17 -3.04 22.50 -0.60
CA LYS A 17 -3.46 22.23 -1.99
C LYS A 17 -3.48 20.76 -2.37
N THR A 18 -2.94 19.86 -1.53
CA THR A 18 -2.72 18.47 -1.89
C THR A 18 -3.04 17.55 -0.73
N LYS A 19 -3.70 16.43 -1.05
CA LYS A 19 -3.96 15.31 -0.15
C LYS A 19 -3.31 14.08 -0.77
N THR A 20 -2.14 13.77 -0.23
CA THR A 20 -1.30 12.65 -0.66
C THR A 20 -1.61 11.42 0.18
N LEU A 21 -1.88 10.29 -0.46
CA LEU A 21 -1.93 8.99 0.20
C LEU A 21 -0.52 8.41 0.24
N VAL A 22 -0.09 8.00 1.42
CA VAL A 22 1.24 7.44 1.67
C VAL A 22 1.12 5.99 2.08
N ILE A 23 1.91 5.12 1.44
CA ILE A 23 2.09 3.70 1.78
C ILE A 23 3.59 3.37 1.81
N SER A 24 3.94 2.24 2.41
CA SER A 24 5.34 1.81 2.57
C SER A 24 5.47 0.30 2.41
N ASP A 25 6.66 -0.15 2.03
CA ASP A 25 7.15 -1.54 2.12
C ASP A 25 6.12 -2.59 1.64
N LEU A 26 5.75 -2.52 0.36
CA LEU A 26 4.76 -3.44 -0.20
C LEU A 26 5.30 -4.87 -0.34
N HIS A 27 6.62 -5.02 -0.52
CA HIS A 27 7.34 -6.27 -0.74
C HIS A 27 6.65 -7.17 -1.78
N ILE A 28 6.24 -6.59 -2.92
CA ILE A 28 5.49 -7.34 -3.95
C ILE A 28 6.34 -8.51 -4.47
N GLY A 29 5.77 -9.72 -4.48
CA GLY A 29 6.43 -10.89 -5.03
C GLY A 29 7.35 -11.64 -4.07
N TRP A 30 7.40 -11.29 -2.78
CA TRP A 30 8.13 -12.05 -1.74
C TRP A 30 7.72 -13.54 -1.71
N GLU A 31 6.48 -13.85 -2.11
CA GLU A 31 5.97 -15.22 -2.22
C GLU A 31 6.78 -16.07 -3.21
N ILE A 32 7.38 -15.47 -4.25
CA ILE A 32 8.16 -16.17 -5.27
C ILE A 32 9.48 -16.67 -4.68
N ALA A 33 10.17 -15.79 -3.93
CA ALA A 33 11.43 -16.14 -3.28
C ALA A 33 11.25 -17.28 -2.26
N LEU A 34 10.10 -17.36 -1.59
CA LEU A 34 9.77 -18.49 -0.73
C LEU A 34 9.46 -19.77 -1.50
N SER A 35 8.82 -19.64 -2.66
CA SER A 35 8.54 -20.77 -3.54
C SER A 35 9.82 -21.47 -3.98
N ASP A 36 10.89 -20.72 -4.24
CA ASP A 36 12.22 -21.27 -4.57
C ASP A 36 12.82 -22.10 -3.43
N SER A 37 12.41 -21.83 -2.19
CA SER A 37 12.77 -22.61 -0.99
C SER A 37 11.78 -23.73 -0.68
N GLY A 38 10.83 -24.01 -1.58
CA GLY A 38 9.79 -25.03 -1.42
C GLY A 38 8.58 -24.58 -0.59
N ILE A 39 8.53 -23.33 -0.12
CA ILE A 39 7.44 -22.78 0.68
C ILE A 39 6.44 -22.09 -0.24
N HIS A 40 5.28 -22.72 -0.44
CA HIS A 40 4.24 -22.21 -1.33
C HIS A 40 3.25 -21.29 -0.60
N VAL A 41 3.41 -19.98 -0.80
CA VAL A 41 2.46 -18.96 -0.30
C VAL A 41 1.56 -18.51 -1.46
N PRO A 42 0.22 -18.43 -1.29
CA PRO A 42 -0.66 -17.86 -2.30
C PRO A 42 -0.25 -16.43 -2.65
N THR A 43 -0.49 -15.99 -3.88
CA THR A 43 -0.08 -14.65 -4.30
C THR A 43 -0.68 -13.56 -3.40
N GLN A 44 0.18 -12.69 -2.89
CA GLN A 44 -0.19 -11.55 -2.05
C GLN A 44 -0.41 -10.29 -2.89
N THR A 45 0.19 -10.26 -4.08
CA THR A 45 0.17 -9.14 -5.02
C THR A 45 -1.27 -8.66 -5.32
N TYR A 46 -2.18 -9.58 -5.66
CA TYR A 46 -3.57 -9.21 -5.97
C TYR A 46 -4.32 -8.66 -4.74
N ARG A 47 -4.05 -9.22 -3.56
CA ARG A 47 -4.66 -8.78 -2.31
C ARG A 47 -4.21 -7.37 -1.94
N LEU A 48 -2.92 -7.08 -2.03
CA LEU A 48 -2.35 -5.75 -1.81
C LEU A 48 -2.93 -4.73 -2.79
N LEU A 49 -2.96 -5.07 -4.09
CA LEU A 49 -3.54 -4.18 -5.12
C LEU A 49 -5.01 -3.87 -4.85
N LYS A 50 -5.80 -4.86 -4.44
CA LYS A 50 -7.22 -4.66 -4.09
C LYS A 50 -7.38 -3.69 -2.91
N HIS A 51 -6.57 -3.83 -1.87
CA HIS A 51 -6.61 -2.94 -0.70
C HIS A 51 -6.19 -1.51 -1.07
N LEU A 52 -5.10 -1.36 -1.83
CA LEU A 52 -4.64 -0.04 -2.28
C LEU A 52 -5.70 0.66 -3.15
N LYS A 53 -6.33 -0.06 -4.07
CA LYS A 53 -7.44 0.47 -4.87
C LYS A 53 -8.60 0.94 -3.99
N ALA A 54 -8.98 0.17 -2.98
CA ALA A 54 -10.04 0.57 -2.05
C ALA A 54 -9.69 1.89 -1.31
N LEU A 55 -8.45 2.03 -0.83
CA LEU A 55 -7.97 3.25 -0.17
C LEU A 55 -7.97 4.45 -1.11
N VAL A 56 -7.47 4.29 -2.34
CA VAL A 56 -7.46 5.35 -3.36
C VAL A 56 -8.90 5.76 -3.72
N THR A 57 -9.80 4.81 -3.93
CA THR A 57 -11.21 5.11 -4.24
C THR A 57 -11.92 5.81 -3.09
N HIS A 58 -11.66 5.39 -1.85
CA HIS A 58 -12.31 5.95 -0.66
C HIS A 58 -11.79 7.36 -0.34
N HIS A 59 -10.47 7.56 -0.32
CA HIS A 59 -9.87 8.83 0.08
C HIS A 59 -9.66 9.82 -1.07
N LYS A 60 -9.67 9.34 -2.32
CA LYS A 60 -9.49 10.13 -3.54
C LYS A 60 -8.29 11.08 -3.47
N PRO A 61 -7.09 10.58 -3.13
CA PRO A 61 -5.90 11.42 -3.07
C PRO A 61 -5.54 11.96 -4.46
N GLU A 62 -4.93 13.14 -4.51
CA GLU A 62 -4.39 13.71 -5.75
C GLU A 62 -3.04 13.08 -6.10
N GLU A 63 -2.32 12.58 -5.08
CA GLU A 63 -1.01 11.97 -5.21
C GLU A 63 -0.93 10.67 -4.42
N LEU A 64 -0.20 9.69 -4.96
CA LEU A 64 0.20 8.48 -4.24
C LEU A 64 1.72 8.52 -4.03
N LEU A 65 2.14 8.51 -2.78
CA LEU A 65 3.54 8.42 -2.37
C LEU A 65 3.80 7.01 -1.84
N ILE A 66 4.80 6.34 -2.41
CA ILE A 66 5.26 5.02 -1.97
C ILE A 66 6.66 5.21 -1.38
N LEU A 67 6.85 4.82 -0.13
CA LEU A 67 8.13 4.89 0.57
C LEU A 67 8.69 3.47 0.73
N GLY A 68 9.80 3.11 0.07
CA GLY A 68 10.38 1.76 0.17
C GLY A 68 9.80 0.73 -0.83
N ASP A 69 9.97 -0.58 -0.52
CA ASP A 69 10.01 -1.69 -1.50
C ASP A 69 8.95 -2.79 -1.29
#